data_AF-A0A2C6BRS2-F1
#
_entry.id   AF-A0A2C6BRS2-F1
#
_cell.length_a   1.000
_cell.length_b   1.000
_cell.length_c   1.000
_cell.angle_alpha   90.00
_cell.angle_beta   90.00
_cell.angle_gamma   90.00
#
_symmetry.space_group_name_H-M   'P 1'
#
loop_
_entity.id
_entity.type
_entity.pdbx_description
1 polymer ?
#
loop_
_entity_poly.entity_id
_entity_poly.type
_entity_poly.pdbx_seq_one_letter_code
_entity_poly.pdbx_strand_id
1 'polypeptide(L)'
;MYSIDIKNLIEKINKIQEEITEQKIKISSLENEKNNKKERNSQKFQIRFNEIDRYEKEIKSLSDNRFFNYIKLFDFLNSDDITQNKDFEVNEELGCLVKRPKSITEIDISNSTIGLDGKSVSYKIREKYPINSMEYSFYSKETNLPLVPKSIIIKYDNYIDNFFENYFRYFNSNNKDNFISRYIFEPKMIKEIIFNFDELINEDNHYLKLFSIKYKDKNFIKILIENNKEIKNFNLTKKSNEAFKKLIFSYSENNETYNEIKFNKNEAIFSLKKGNDFIIKIEDSEEEVKRNNETIVKEKILESKEVVFGKGIYILRDKDISIESIKITLPFSSSEKLREKFIELQKNIDNYFENFAGVITLKQDKIKNVSETFDDVIFQLKFLDDEKSIKDNENALNFYFDKEKSLLYTSAFFNKYDFYISYQYKEKQSVIDSEYFTPILFEFSLKGQ
;
A
#
# COMPACT_ATOMS: atom_id res chain seq x y z
N MET A 1 -64.98 5.45 -64.80
CA MET A 1 -64.24 6.11 -63.70
C MET A 1 -63.27 5.14 -63.03
N TYR A 2 -63.70 3.97 -62.57
CA TYR A 2 -62.84 2.96 -61.91
C TYR A 2 -61.65 2.39 -62.71
N SER A 3 -61.64 2.43 -64.05
CA SER A 3 -60.55 1.81 -64.82
C SER A 3 -59.23 2.60 -64.78
N ILE A 4 -59.30 3.92 -64.56
CA ILE A 4 -58.11 4.78 -64.44
C ILE A 4 -57.45 4.57 -63.07
N ASP A 5 -58.26 4.47 -62.01
CA ASP A 5 -57.77 4.22 -60.65
C ASP A 5 -57.13 2.83 -60.52
N ILE A 6 -57.75 1.81 -61.14
CA ILE A 6 -57.17 0.45 -61.19
C ILE A 6 -55.85 0.45 -61.96
N LYS A 7 -55.75 1.17 -63.09
CA LYS A 7 -54.51 1.24 -63.87
C LYS A 7 -53.39 1.94 -63.09
N ASN A 8 -53.71 3.04 -62.40
CA ASN A 8 -52.77 3.74 -61.52
C ASN A 8 -52.28 2.86 -60.35
N LEU A 9 -53.15 2.01 -59.81
CA LEU A 9 -52.77 1.04 -58.77
C LEU A 9 -51.85 -0.04 -59.32
N ILE A 10 -52.12 -0.57 -60.52
CA ILE A 10 -51.26 -1.55 -61.18
C ILE A 10 -49.87 -0.97 -61.45
N GLU A 11 -49.77 0.27 -61.93
CA GLU A 11 -48.49 0.93 -62.16
C GLU A 11 -47.70 1.12 -60.86
N LYS A 12 -48.38 1.50 -59.75
CA LYS A 12 -47.75 1.56 -58.42
C LYS A 12 -47.28 0.19 -57.94
N ILE A 13 -48.07 -0.86 -58.13
CA ILE A 13 -47.70 -2.23 -57.74
C ILE A 13 -46.47 -2.68 -58.52
N ASN A 14 -46.44 -2.45 -59.84
CA ASN A 14 -45.30 -2.83 -60.69
C ASN A 14 -44.03 -2.08 -60.28
N LYS A 15 -44.13 -0.77 -60.00
CA LYS A 15 -43.00 0.01 -59.50
C LYS A 15 -42.47 -0.53 -58.18
N ILE A 16 -43.35 -0.86 -57.24
CA ILE A 16 -42.95 -1.47 -55.95
C ILE A 16 -42.28 -2.84 -56.17
N GLN A 17 -42.77 -3.64 -57.13
CA GLN A 17 -42.17 -4.93 -57.47
C GLN A 17 -40.77 -4.78 -58.07
N GLU A 18 -40.55 -3.78 -58.92
CA GLU A 18 -39.23 -3.43 -59.45
C GLU A 18 -38.28 -3.03 -58.31
N GLU A 19 -38.70 -2.12 -57.43
CA GLU A 19 -37.92 -1.69 -56.26
C GLU A 19 -37.55 -2.86 -55.33
N ILE A 20 -38.50 -3.78 -55.06
CA ILE A 20 -38.23 -5.00 -54.28
C ILE A 20 -37.17 -5.88 -54.97
N THR A 21 -37.24 -5.99 -56.29
CA THR A 21 -36.31 -6.82 -57.07
C THR A 21 -34.90 -6.23 -57.02
N GLU A 22 -34.75 -4.91 -57.19
CA GLU A 22 -33.48 -4.21 -57.05
C GLU A 22 -32.89 -4.37 -55.64
N GLN A 23 -33.72 -4.23 -54.60
CA GLN A 23 -33.27 -4.41 -53.22
C GLN A 23 -32.83 -5.86 -52.94
N LYS A 24 -33.53 -6.86 -53.47
CA LYS A 24 -33.11 -8.27 -53.34
C LYS A 24 -31.75 -8.54 -53.98
N ILE A 25 -31.50 -7.98 -55.17
CA ILE A 25 -30.19 -8.06 -55.84
C ILE A 25 -29.11 -7.42 -54.97
N LYS A 26 -29.39 -6.25 -54.40
CA LYS A 26 -28.46 -5.54 -53.51
C LYS A 26 -28.15 -6.33 -52.23
N ILE A 27 -29.17 -6.92 -51.59
CA ILE A 27 -29.00 -7.77 -50.42
C ILE A 27 -28.13 -8.97 -50.74
N SER A 28 -28.41 -9.68 -51.85
CA SER A 28 -27.61 -10.84 -52.27
C SER A 28 -26.14 -10.48 -52.53
N SER A 29 -25.89 -9.31 -53.15
CA SER A 29 -24.53 -8.80 -53.35
C SER A 29 -23.83 -8.52 -52.01
N LEU A 30 -24.52 -7.92 -51.04
CA LEU A 30 -23.96 -7.62 -49.72
C LEU A 30 -23.68 -8.90 -48.91
N GLU A 31 -24.55 -9.92 -49.02
CA GLU A 31 -24.33 -11.23 -48.39
C GLU A 31 -23.10 -11.93 -48.95
N ASN A 32 -22.91 -11.90 -50.28
CA ASN A 32 -21.70 -12.42 -50.92
C ASN A 32 -20.45 -11.66 -50.46
N GLU A 33 -20.50 -10.33 -50.38
CA GLU A 33 -19.36 -9.54 -49.89
C GLU A 33 -19.04 -9.84 -48.41
N LYS A 34 -20.06 -10.02 -47.57
CA LYS A 34 -19.91 -10.43 -46.17
C LYS A 34 -19.25 -11.80 -46.06
N ASN A 35 -19.69 -12.77 -46.86
CA ASN A 35 -19.11 -14.12 -46.88
C ASN A 35 -17.65 -14.09 -47.36
N ASN A 36 -17.35 -13.35 -48.42
CA ASN A 36 -15.98 -13.17 -48.91
C ASN A 36 -15.07 -12.51 -47.87
N LYS A 37 -15.56 -11.48 -47.15
CA LYS A 37 -14.81 -10.84 -46.05
C LYS A 37 -14.57 -11.81 -44.90
N LYS A 38 -15.56 -12.63 -44.54
CA LYS A 38 -15.45 -13.64 -43.49
C LYS A 38 -14.39 -14.69 -43.85
N GLU A 39 -14.42 -15.20 -45.08
CA GLU A 39 -13.47 -16.20 -45.56
C GLU A 39 -12.05 -15.62 -45.63
N ARG A 40 -11.88 -14.42 -46.20
CA ARG A 40 -10.60 -13.70 -46.23
C ARG A 40 -10.03 -13.49 -44.82
N ASN A 41 -10.85 -13.09 -43.86
CA ASN A 41 -10.41 -12.89 -42.49
C ASN A 41 -10.02 -14.21 -41.82
N SER A 42 -10.78 -15.29 -42.07
CA SER A 42 -10.46 -16.64 -41.60
C SER A 42 -9.12 -17.12 -42.15
N GLN A 43 -8.86 -16.92 -43.44
CA GLN A 43 -7.59 -17.28 -44.08
C GLN A 43 -6.41 -16.45 -43.51
N LYS A 44 -6.59 -15.13 -43.35
CA LYS A 44 -5.57 -14.26 -42.73
C LYS A 44 -5.28 -14.64 -41.28
N PHE A 45 -6.32 -15.00 -40.52
CA PHE A 45 -6.17 -15.50 -39.16
C PHE A 45 -5.37 -16.81 -39.16
N GLN A 46 -5.71 -17.77 -40.03
CA GLN A 46 -5.00 -19.03 -40.13
C GLN A 46 -3.52 -18.85 -40.49
N ILE A 47 -3.19 -17.94 -41.42
CA ILE A 47 -1.81 -17.62 -41.78
C ILE A 47 -1.05 -17.09 -40.56
N ARG A 48 -1.61 -16.08 -39.86
CA ARG A 48 -0.97 -15.52 -38.67
C ARG A 48 -0.85 -16.51 -37.52
N PHE A 49 -1.86 -17.35 -37.33
CA PHE A 49 -1.84 -18.43 -36.34
C PHE A 49 -0.71 -19.41 -36.64
N ASN A 50 -0.58 -19.84 -37.90
CA ASN A 50 0.51 -20.74 -38.31
C ASN A 50 1.89 -20.08 -38.17
N GLU A 51 2.01 -18.77 -38.42
CA GLU A 51 3.25 -18.01 -38.17
C GLU A 51 3.61 -17.96 -36.68
N ILE A 52 2.62 -17.67 -35.81
CA ILE A 52 2.80 -17.69 -34.35
C ILE A 52 3.18 -19.08 -33.86
N ASP A 53 2.47 -20.14 -34.29
CA ASP A 53 2.78 -21.53 -33.96
C ASP A 53 4.20 -21.92 -34.42
N ARG A 54 4.63 -21.46 -35.60
CA ARG A 54 6.01 -21.65 -36.06
C ARG A 54 7.02 -20.95 -35.16
N TYR A 55 6.78 -19.67 -34.82
CA TYR A 55 7.68 -18.93 -33.93
C TYR A 55 7.70 -19.50 -32.52
N GLU A 56 6.57 -20.00 -32.01
CA GLU A 56 6.51 -20.66 -30.71
C GLU A 56 7.30 -21.98 -30.73
N LYS A 57 7.19 -22.77 -31.80
CA LYS A 57 8.01 -23.98 -32.02
C LYS A 57 9.49 -23.64 -32.17
N GLU A 58 9.82 -22.54 -32.85
CA GLU A 58 11.20 -22.07 -33.02
C GLU A 58 11.78 -21.61 -31.68
N ILE A 59 11.05 -20.81 -30.91
CA ILE A 59 11.39 -20.42 -29.53
C ILE A 59 11.55 -21.66 -28.66
N LYS A 60 10.63 -22.63 -28.69
CA LYS A 60 10.75 -23.91 -27.98
C LYS A 60 12.02 -24.66 -28.40
N SER A 61 12.29 -24.76 -29.71
CA SER A 61 13.51 -25.43 -30.21
C SER A 61 14.82 -24.74 -29.80
N LEU A 62 14.82 -23.40 -29.74
CA LEU A 62 15.94 -22.58 -29.27
C LEU A 62 16.08 -22.62 -27.74
N SER A 63 14.95 -22.78 -27.03
CA SER A 63 14.88 -22.90 -25.58
C SER A 63 15.29 -24.30 -25.10
N ASP A 64 15.06 -25.34 -25.93
CA ASP A 64 15.13 -26.72 -25.48
C ASP A 64 16.44 -27.48 -25.76
N ASN A 65 17.25 -27.24 -26.81
CA ASN A 65 18.06 -28.40 -27.28
C ASN A 65 19.47 -28.14 -27.85
N ARG A 66 20.43 -27.71 -27.02
CA ARG A 66 21.84 -28.15 -27.20
C ARG A 66 22.64 -28.39 -25.91
N PHE A 67 22.18 -27.92 -24.75
CA PHE A 67 23.01 -27.89 -23.52
C PHE A 67 22.37 -28.50 -22.27
N PHE A 68 21.09 -28.90 -22.30
CA PHE A 68 20.39 -29.45 -21.13
C PHE A 68 19.74 -30.79 -21.46
N ASN A 69 19.94 -31.78 -20.60
CA ASN A 69 19.38 -33.12 -20.69
C ASN A 69 17.97 -33.22 -20.05
N TYR A 70 17.55 -32.23 -19.27
CA TYR A 70 16.24 -32.19 -18.60
C TYR A 70 15.72 -30.76 -18.50
N ILE A 71 14.43 -30.54 -18.75
CA ILE A 71 13.74 -29.26 -18.53
C ILE A 71 12.32 -29.57 -18.03
N LYS A 72 11.95 -29.05 -16.86
CA LYS A 72 10.57 -29.11 -16.34
C LYS A 72 10.17 -27.76 -15.76
N LEU A 73 9.04 -27.24 -16.24
CA LEU A 73 8.38 -26.08 -15.66
C LEU A 73 7.37 -26.58 -14.64
N PHE A 74 7.45 -26.11 -13.40
CA PHE A 74 6.48 -26.41 -12.37
C PHE A 74 5.42 -25.31 -12.37
N ASP A 75 4.38 -25.57 -13.16
CA ASP A 75 3.12 -24.84 -13.15
C ASP A 75 2.14 -25.62 -12.25
N PHE A 76 1.79 -25.04 -11.10
CA PHE A 76 1.16 -25.75 -9.98
C PHE A 76 -0.34 -26.08 -10.20
N LEU A 77 -0.83 -25.89 -11.42
CA LEU A 77 -2.15 -26.35 -11.85
C LEU A 77 -2.28 -27.88 -11.88
N ASN A 78 -1.16 -28.62 -11.99
CA ASN A 78 -1.15 -30.08 -11.86
C ASN A 78 -0.56 -30.51 -10.50
N SER A 79 -1.39 -31.10 -9.63
CA SER A 79 -1.01 -31.48 -8.27
C SER A 79 -0.18 -32.77 -8.19
N ASP A 80 -0.05 -33.53 -9.27
CA ASP A 80 0.55 -34.88 -9.26
C ASP A 80 2.02 -34.89 -8.80
N ASP A 81 2.74 -33.79 -9.00
CA ASP A 81 4.15 -33.64 -8.59
C ASP A 81 4.32 -33.32 -7.08
N ILE A 82 3.23 -32.99 -6.39
CA ILE A 82 3.23 -32.54 -4.99
C ILE A 82 3.10 -33.76 -4.07
N THR A 83 4.21 -34.18 -3.47
CA THR A 83 4.21 -35.33 -2.54
C THR A 83 3.73 -34.99 -1.15
N GLN A 84 3.94 -33.74 -0.72
CA GLN A 84 3.45 -33.26 0.56
C GLN A 84 3.21 -31.76 0.48
N ASN A 85 2.06 -31.32 0.95
CA ASN A 85 1.70 -29.92 1.06
C ASN A 85 1.22 -29.62 2.49
N LYS A 86 1.87 -28.66 3.14
CA LYS A 86 1.44 -28.13 4.43
C LYS A 86 1.16 -26.64 4.30
N ASP A 87 -0.14 -26.32 4.32
CA ASP A 87 -0.68 -24.95 4.39
C ASP A 87 -0.28 -24.03 3.20
N PHE A 88 0.10 -24.61 2.06
CA PHE A 88 -0.08 -23.98 0.76
C PHE A 88 -1.38 -24.49 0.12
N GLU A 89 -1.95 -23.71 -0.78
CA GLU A 89 -3.06 -24.15 -1.63
C GLU A 89 -2.81 -23.71 -3.07
N VAL A 90 -3.25 -24.56 -4.00
CA VAL A 90 -3.25 -24.20 -5.41
C VAL A 90 -4.34 -23.15 -5.58
N ASN A 91 -3.94 -21.96 -6.02
CA ASN A 91 -4.89 -20.97 -6.48
C ASN A 91 -5.09 -21.21 -7.98
N GLU A 92 -6.18 -21.90 -8.31
CA GLU A 92 -6.52 -22.28 -9.69
C GLU A 92 -6.72 -21.06 -10.60
N GLU A 93 -7.18 -19.93 -10.06
CA GLU A 93 -7.35 -18.68 -10.82
C GLU A 93 -6.00 -18.06 -11.20
N LEU A 94 -4.97 -18.31 -10.39
CA LEU A 94 -3.62 -17.77 -10.54
C LEU A 94 -2.63 -18.66 -11.28
N GLY A 95 -2.90 -19.96 -11.32
CA GLY A 95 -1.91 -20.95 -11.73
C GLY A 95 -0.66 -20.99 -10.84
N CYS A 96 -0.78 -20.68 -9.54
CA CYS A 96 0.35 -20.81 -8.63
C CYS A 96 -0.07 -21.22 -7.22
N LEU A 97 0.92 -21.59 -6.41
CA LEU A 97 0.70 -21.85 -4.99
C LEU A 97 0.63 -20.55 -4.23
N VAL A 98 -0.41 -20.42 -3.41
CA VAL A 98 -0.55 -19.35 -2.42
C VAL A 98 -0.50 -19.96 -1.04
N LYS A 99 0.00 -19.18 -0.10
CA LYS A 99 -0.02 -19.57 1.31
C LYS A 99 -1.45 -19.50 1.85
N ARG A 100 -1.89 -20.54 2.55
CA ARG A 100 -3.21 -20.58 3.16
C ARG A 100 -3.30 -19.59 4.33
N PRO A 101 -4.32 -18.73 4.37
CA PRO A 101 -4.50 -17.81 5.48
C PRO A 101 -4.87 -18.56 6.77
N LYS A 102 -4.35 -18.07 7.90
CA LYS A 102 -4.79 -18.45 9.25
C LYS A 102 -6.14 -17.84 9.58
N SER A 103 -6.31 -16.57 9.22
CA SER A 103 -7.57 -15.83 9.38
C SER A 103 -7.65 -14.71 8.36
N ILE A 104 -8.86 -14.43 7.88
CA ILE A 104 -9.18 -13.27 7.06
C ILE A 104 -10.20 -12.46 7.84
N THR A 105 -9.89 -11.19 8.11
CA THR A 105 -10.80 -10.25 8.75
C THR A 105 -11.13 -9.14 7.75
N GLU A 106 -12.42 -8.98 7.42
CA GLU A 106 -12.90 -7.81 6.66
C GLU A 106 -12.84 -6.58 7.57
N ILE A 107 -12.31 -5.47 7.05
CA ILE A 107 -12.11 -4.22 7.79
C ILE A 107 -13.21 -3.24 7.43
N ASP A 108 -13.89 -2.75 8.47
CA ASP A 108 -15.01 -1.84 8.31
C ASP A 108 -14.55 -0.46 7.81
N ILE A 109 -15.22 -0.02 6.75
CA ILE A 109 -15.10 1.34 6.22
C ILE A 109 -15.96 2.27 7.08
N SER A 110 -15.33 3.31 7.61
CA SER A 110 -16.00 4.26 8.51
C SER A 110 -16.92 5.23 7.79
N ASN A 111 -16.48 5.70 6.62
CA ASN A 111 -17.20 6.64 5.78
C ASN A 111 -16.57 6.60 4.37
N SER A 112 -17.42 6.78 3.36
CA SER A 112 -17.01 7.07 1.99
C SER A 112 -17.49 8.46 1.59
N THR A 113 -16.62 9.25 0.98
CA THR A 113 -16.96 10.59 0.49
C THR A 113 -16.52 10.73 -0.96
N ILE A 114 -17.43 11.20 -1.80
CA ILE A 114 -17.14 11.52 -3.19
C ILE A 114 -16.64 12.96 -3.26
N GLY A 115 -15.59 13.18 -4.04
CA GLY A 115 -15.02 14.50 -4.25
C GLY A 115 -16.03 15.45 -4.90
N LEU A 116 -15.85 16.76 -4.70
CA LEU A 116 -16.72 17.79 -5.27
C LEU A 116 -16.74 17.76 -6.80
N ASP A 117 -15.69 17.24 -7.43
CA ASP A 117 -15.59 17.05 -8.87
C ASP A 117 -16.32 15.79 -9.37
N GLY A 118 -16.79 14.91 -8.47
CA GLY A 118 -17.41 13.63 -8.79
C GLY A 118 -16.44 12.59 -9.36
N LYS A 119 -15.14 12.89 -9.40
CA LYS A 119 -14.09 12.06 -10.03
C LYS A 119 -13.14 11.41 -9.04
N SER A 120 -13.45 11.51 -7.75
CA SER A 120 -12.71 10.84 -6.70
C SER A 120 -13.64 10.21 -5.67
N VAL A 121 -13.28 9.04 -5.15
CA VAL A 121 -13.91 8.45 -3.96
C VAL A 121 -12.85 8.25 -2.89
N SER A 122 -13.07 8.83 -1.72
CA SER A 122 -12.25 8.62 -0.53
C SER A 122 -12.97 7.68 0.44
N TYR A 123 -12.25 6.69 0.96
CA TYR A 123 -12.70 5.77 1.99
C TYR A 123 -11.83 5.94 3.23
N LYS A 124 -12.46 6.29 4.35
CA LYS A 124 -11.78 6.44 5.65
C LYS A 124 -11.94 5.16 6.47
N ILE A 125 -10.86 4.74 7.10
CA ILE A 125 -10.82 3.51 7.91
C ILE A 125 -10.77 3.92 9.38
N ARG A 126 -11.63 3.32 10.20
CA ARG A 126 -11.72 3.63 11.64
C ARG A 126 -10.67 2.88 12.45
N GLU A 127 -10.46 1.62 12.09
CA GLU A 127 -9.71 0.67 12.90
C GLU A 127 -8.24 0.62 12.47
N LYS A 128 -7.33 0.57 13.44
CA LYS A 128 -5.89 0.41 13.18
C LYS A 128 -5.52 -1.06 13.04
N TYR A 129 -6.05 -1.73 12.02
CA TYR A 129 -5.63 -3.09 11.65
C TYR A 129 -4.59 -3.04 10.51
N PRO A 130 -3.62 -3.98 10.48
CA PRO A 130 -2.79 -4.16 9.30
C PRO A 130 -3.67 -4.61 8.14
N ILE A 131 -3.71 -3.83 7.07
CA ILE A 131 -4.42 -4.16 5.83
C ILE A 131 -3.39 -4.61 4.82
N ASN A 132 -3.63 -5.77 4.21
CA ASN A 132 -2.74 -6.37 3.22
C ASN A 132 -3.50 -6.92 2.00
N SER A 133 -4.82 -6.74 1.93
CA SER A 133 -5.58 -7.01 0.72
C SER A 133 -6.76 -6.06 0.60
N MET A 134 -7.14 -5.75 -0.64
CA MET A 134 -8.33 -4.98 -0.96
C MET A 134 -9.04 -5.55 -2.18
N GLU A 135 -10.34 -5.37 -2.26
CA GLU A 135 -11.14 -5.61 -3.45
C GLU A 135 -11.92 -4.35 -3.76
N TYR A 136 -11.94 -3.91 -5.02
CA TYR A 136 -12.66 -2.71 -5.40
C TYR A 136 -13.33 -2.84 -6.77
N SER A 137 -14.38 -2.06 -6.96
CA SER A 137 -15.13 -1.95 -8.20
C SER A 137 -15.78 -0.58 -8.30
N PHE A 138 -15.67 0.08 -9.45
CA PHE A 138 -16.21 1.40 -9.70
C PHE A 138 -16.81 1.45 -11.10
N TYR A 139 -17.87 2.25 -11.28
CA TYR A 139 -18.58 2.37 -12.56
C TYR A 139 -18.78 3.84 -12.92
N SER A 140 -18.82 4.13 -14.22
CA SER A 140 -19.07 5.47 -14.76
C SER A 140 -20.51 5.89 -14.51
N LYS A 141 -20.73 7.13 -14.06
CA LYS A 141 -22.08 7.69 -13.86
C LYS A 141 -22.86 7.80 -15.17
N GLU A 142 -22.16 8.05 -16.28
CA GLU A 142 -22.79 8.29 -17.58
C GLU A 142 -23.11 6.99 -18.33
N THR A 143 -22.17 6.04 -18.33
CA THR A 143 -22.27 4.82 -19.15
C THR A 143 -22.57 3.57 -18.34
N ASN A 144 -22.43 3.63 -17.02
CA ASN A 144 -22.44 2.48 -16.11
C ASN A 144 -21.44 1.37 -16.51
N LEU A 145 -20.41 1.72 -17.28
CA LEU A 145 -19.30 0.82 -17.60
C LEU A 145 -18.26 0.84 -16.47
N PRO A 146 -17.51 -0.26 -16.27
CA PRO A 146 -16.47 -0.31 -15.25
C PRO A 146 -15.37 0.74 -15.46
N LEU A 147 -14.90 1.32 -14.36
CA LEU A 147 -13.81 2.30 -14.32
C LEU A 147 -12.55 1.74 -13.69
N VAL A 148 -11.41 2.14 -14.24
CA VAL A 148 -10.08 1.90 -13.67
C VAL A 148 -9.57 3.22 -13.07
N PRO A 149 -9.10 3.25 -11.82
CA PRO A 149 -8.55 4.46 -11.23
C PRO A 149 -7.27 4.87 -11.94
N LYS A 150 -7.15 6.16 -12.25
CA LYS A 150 -5.91 6.78 -12.74
C LYS A 150 -4.82 6.81 -11.69
N SER A 151 -5.22 6.96 -10.43
CA SER A 151 -4.30 6.89 -9.29
C SER A 151 -5.05 6.46 -8.04
N ILE A 152 -4.33 5.76 -7.17
CA ILE A 152 -4.82 5.36 -5.85
C ILE A 152 -3.86 5.96 -4.83
N ILE A 153 -4.37 6.87 -4.00
CA ILE A 153 -3.60 7.54 -2.95
C ILE A 153 -3.90 6.84 -1.63
N ILE A 154 -2.87 6.42 -0.92
CA ILE A 154 -3.01 5.79 0.40
C ILE A 154 -2.43 6.73 1.44
N LYS A 155 -3.26 7.16 2.39
CA LYS A 155 -2.81 7.97 3.52
C LYS A 155 -2.64 7.12 4.77
N TYR A 156 -1.52 7.35 5.44
CA TYR A 156 -1.21 6.84 6.77
C TYR A 156 -1.26 8.00 7.77
N ASP A 157 -0.95 7.73 9.04
CA ASP A 157 -0.87 8.79 10.05
C ASP A 157 0.20 9.85 9.71
N ASN A 158 1.31 9.45 9.06
CA ASN A 158 2.52 10.27 8.94
C ASN A 158 3.05 10.49 7.52
N TYR A 159 2.42 9.87 6.52
CA TYR A 159 2.90 9.85 5.14
C TYR A 159 1.74 9.59 4.19
N ILE A 160 1.93 9.98 2.92
CA ILE A 160 1.00 9.72 1.82
C ILE A 160 1.78 8.99 0.73
N ASP A 161 1.33 7.80 0.39
CA ASP A 161 1.88 6.99 -0.69
C ASP A 161 0.98 7.07 -1.92
N ASN A 162 1.61 7.02 -3.07
CA ASN A 162 0.91 6.83 -4.33
C ASN A 162 1.07 5.37 -4.71
N PHE A 163 -0.05 4.66 -4.66
CA PHE A 163 -0.10 3.31 -5.16
C PHE A 163 -0.08 3.39 -6.70
N PHE A 164 1.10 3.21 -7.30
CA PHE A 164 1.28 3.24 -8.74
C PHE A 164 1.31 1.82 -9.32
N GLU A 165 0.46 1.57 -10.30
CA GLU A 165 0.26 0.26 -10.96
C GLU A 165 1.39 -0.10 -11.94
N ASN A 166 2.63 -0.27 -11.47
CA ASN A 166 3.74 -0.68 -12.36
C ASN A 166 4.02 -2.19 -12.42
N TYR A 167 3.26 -3.03 -11.69
CA TYR A 167 3.40 -4.49 -11.73
C TYR A 167 2.05 -5.18 -11.81
N PHE A 168 1.41 -5.02 -12.96
CA PHE A 168 0.20 -5.75 -13.34
C PHE A 168 0.57 -7.23 -13.61
N ARG A 169 0.22 -8.14 -12.70
CA ARG A 169 -0.19 -9.50 -13.07
C ARG A 169 -1.71 -9.51 -12.97
N TYR A 170 -2.34 -9.57 -14.15
CA TYR A 170 -3.78 -9.55 -14.41
C TYR A 170 -4.56 -10.46 -13.45
N PHE A 171 -5.52 -9.89 -12.73
CA PHE A 171 -6.60 -10.62 -12.03
C PHE A 171 -7.92 -9.96 -12.37
N ASN A 172 -8.22 -9.91 -13.66
CA ASN A 172 -9.56 -9.55 -14.06
C ASN A 172 -10.40 -10.81 -13.89
N SER A 173 -11.13 -10.87 -12.78
CA SER A 173 -12.22 -11.83 -12.61
C SER A 173 -13.34 -11.41 -13.56
N ASN A 174 -13.21 -11.74 -14.85
CA ASN A 174 -14.36 -11.80 -15.74
C ASN A 174 -15.17 -13.04 -15.34
N ASN A 175 -15.80 -13.01 -14.16
CA ASN A 175 -17.06 -13.71 -14.02
C ASN A 175 -18.05 -13.00 -14.95
N LYS A 176 -18.89 -13.76 -15.64
CA LYS A 176 -19.75 -13.28 -16.74
C LYS A 176 -20.66 -12.09 -16.38
N ASP A 177 -20.74 -11.71 -15.09
CA ASP A 177 -21.71 -10.79 -14.55
C ASP A 177 -21.14 -9.58 -13.74
N ASN A 178 -19.85 -9.51 -13.35
CA ASN A 178 -19.31 -8.40 -12.50
C ASN A 178 -17.82 -8.08 -12.74
N PHE A 179 -17.42 -6.79 -12.60
CA PHE A 179 -16.01 -6.33 -12.65
C PHE A 179 -15.48 -6.08 -11.23
N ILE A 180 -14.66 -6.97 -10.66
CA ILE A 180 -14.03 -6.77 -9.34
C ILE A 180 -12.50 -6.90 -9.46
N SER A 181 -11.80 -5.87 -9.02
CA SER A 181 -10.34 -5.84 -8.93
C SER A 181 -9.90 -6.26 -7.54
N ARG A 182 -9.13 -7.34 -7.42
CA ARG A 182 -8.53 -7.78 -6.15
C ARG A 182 -7.05 -7.44 -6.11
N TYR A 183 -6.61 -6.94 -4.97
CA TYR A 183 -5.25 -6.52 -4.74
C TYR A 183 -4.72 -7.10 -3.43
N ILE A 184 -3.47 -7.56 -3.46
CA ILE A 184 -2.77 -8.05 -2.28
C ILE A 184 -1.44 -7.35 -2.22
N PHE A 185 -1.12 -6.79 -1.05
CA PHE A 185 -0.03 -5.87 -0.89
C PHE A 185 0.59 -5.98 0.48
N GLU A 186 1.71 -5.28 0.63
CA GLU A 186 2.43 -5.24 1.88
C GLU A 186 1.49 -4.82 3.03
N PRO A 187 1.53 -5.49 4.19
CA PRO A 187 0.76 -5.05 5.33
C PRO A 187 1.08 -3.61 5.70
N LYS A 188 0.03 -2.78 5.75
CA LYS A 188 0.12 -1.36 6.07
C LYS A 188 -1.05 -0.92 6.96
N MET A 189 -0.79 0.02 7.86
CA MET A 189 -1.80 0.64 8.73
C MET A 189 -2.46 1.82 8.01
N ILE A 190 -3.45 1.53 7.16
CA ILE A 190 -4.06 2.54 6.29
C ILE A 190 -5.13 3.34 7.05
N LYS A 191 -5.12 4.66 6.88
CA LYS A 191 -6.12 5.57 7.44
C LYS A 191 -7.17 5.99 6.42
N GLU A 192 -6.75 6.22 5.18
CA GLU A 192 -7.62 6.67 4.10
C GLU A 192 -7.09 6.14 2.75
N ILE A 193 -7.98 5.72 1.88
CA ILE A 193 -7.68 5.37 0.49
C ILE A 193 -8.51 6.26 -0.42
N ILE A 194 -7.88 6.90 -1.40
CA ILE A 194 -8.54 7.79 -2.36
C ILE A 194 -8.29 7.27 -3.75
N PHE A 195 -9.36 6.96 -4.47
CA PHE A 195 -9.33 6.57 -5.86
C PHE A 195 -9.67 7.79 -6.72
N ASN A 196 -8.83 8.08 -7.72
CA ASN A 196 -9.05 9.19 -8.66
C ASN A 196 -9.28 8.65 -10.08
N PHE A 197 -10.21 9.25 -10.81
CA PHE A 197 -10.63 8.83 -12.14
C PHE A 197 -10.63 10.00 -13.12
N ASP A 198 -10.63 9.71 -14.42
CA ASP A 198 -10.78 10.73 -15.47
C ASP A 198 -12.27 11.07 -15.75
N GLU A 199 -13.20 10.22 -15.29
CA GLU A 199 -14.65 10.31 -15.49
C GLU A 199 -15.43 10.44 -14.17
N LEU A 200 -16.70 10.85 -14.26
CA LEU A 200 -17.62 10.91 -13.13
C LEU A 200 -18.00 9.51 -12.66
N ILE A 201 -17.98 9.31 -11.34
CA ILE A 201 -18.21 8.01 -10.71
C ILE A 201 -19.69 7.86 -10.35
N ASN A 202 -20.22 6.65 -10.54
CA ASN A 202 -21.54 6.29 -10.07
C ASN A 202 -21.52 6.11 -8.55
N GLU A 203 -22.20 7.02 -7.84
CA GLU A 203 -22.23 7.11 -6.39
C GLU A 203 -23.01 5.95 -5.73
N ASP A 204 -23.93 5.35 -6.47
CA ASP A 204 -24.77 4.24 -5.98
C ASP A 204 -24.20 2.87 -6.37
N ASN A 205 -23.20 2.84 -7.25
CA ASN A 205 -22.61 1.61 -7.78
C ASN A 205 -21.08 1.70 -7.70
N HIS A 206 -20.57 1.65 -6.47
CA HIS A 206 -19.16 1.50 -6.19
C HIS A 206 -18.96 0.62 -4.95
N TYR A 207 -17.77 0.04 -4.85
CA TYR A 207 -17.46 -0.96 -3.83
C TYR A 207 -15.97 -0.93 -3.48
N LEU A 208 -15.70 -1.04 -2.19
CA LEU A 208 -14.38 -1.33 -1.64
C LEU A 208 -14.55 -2.30 -0.46
N LYS A 209 -13.78 -3.38 -0.45
CA LYS A 209 -13.51 -4.18 0.74
C LYS A 209 -12.03 -4.15 1.04
N LEU A 210 -11.73 -4.11 2.33
CA LEU A 210 -10.37 -4.19 2.85
C LEU A 210 -10.28 -5.42 3.74
N PHE A 211 -9.15 -6.12 3.64
CA PHE A 211 -8.92 -7.33 4.41
C PHE A 211 -7.60 -7.25 5.16
N SER A 212 -7.66 -7.71 6.40
CA SER A 212 -6.54 -8.02 7.26
C SER A 212 -6.36 -9.53 7.27
N ILE A 213 -5.36 -10.02 6.52
CA ILE A 213 -5.10 -11.43 6.34
C ILE A 213 -3.87 -11.84 7.15
N LYS A 214 -4.07 -12.78 8.07
CA LYS A 214 -2.97 -13.44 8.80
C LYS A 214 -2.68 -14.77 8.14
N TYR A 215 -1.42 -15.20 8.18
CA TYR A 215 -0.96 -16.46 7.60
C TYR A 215 -0.36 -17.38 8.68
N LYS A 216 -0.46 -18.70 8.48
CA LYS A 216 0.05 -19.70 9.44
C LYS A 216 1.58 -19.78 9.41
N ASP A 217 2.25 -20.26 10.45
CA ASP A 217 3.71 -20.49 10.42
C ASP A 217 4.11 -21.90 9.97
N LYS A 218 5.38 -22.05 9.56
CA LYS A 218 6.03 -23.33 9.22
C LYS A 218 5.35 -24.09 8.07
N ASN A 219 5.14 -23.38 6.97
CA ASN A 219 4.52 -23.89 5.74
C ASN A 219 5.62 -24.44 4.85
N PHE A 220 5.32 -25.58 4.24
CA PHE A 220 6.24 -26.15 3.27
C PHE A 220 5.49 -26.93 2.22
N ILE A 221 6.13 -27.04 1.06
CA ILE A 221 5.75 -27.98 0.02
C ILE A 221 6.95 -28.85 -0.33
N LYS A 222 6.69 -30.12 -0.59
CA LYS A 222 7.66 -31.08 -1.13
C LYS A 222 7.21 -31.53 -2.51
N ILE A 223 8.10 -31.40 -3.46
CA ILE A 223 7.88 -31.71 -4.88
C ILE A 223 8.86 -32.80 -5.27
N LEU A 224 8.35 -33.92 -5.80
CA LEU A 224 9.20 -35.01 -6.29
C LEU A 224 9.67 -34.69 -7.71
N ILE A 225 10.96 -34.89 -7.94
CA ILE A 225 11.60 -34.76 -9.23
C ILE A 225 12.13 -36.12 -9.64
N GLU A 226 11.45 -36.75 -10.61
CA GLU A 226 11.94 -37.96 -11.26
C GLU A 226 13.13 -37.62 -12.17
N ASN A 227 14.28 -38.23 -11.90
CA ASN A 227 15.55 -38.00 -12.57
C ASN A 227 16.07 -39.27 -13.26
N ASN A 228 15.25 -39.81 -14.15
CA ASN A 228 15.52 -41.05 -14.90
C ASN A 228 16.79 -41.01 -15.77
N LYS A 229 17.41 -39.83 -15.93
CA LYS A 229 18.64 -39.61 -16.73
C LYS A 229 19.90 -39.52 -15.88
N GLU A 230 19.81 -39.78 -14.58
CA GLU A 230 20.93 -39.70 -13.63
C GLU A 230 21.68 -38.36 -13.64
N ILE A 231 20.97 -37.27 -13.95
CA ILE A 231 21.58 -35.94 -14.09
C ILE A 231 22.09 -35.48 -12.74
N LYS A 232 23.30 -34.92 -12.70
CA LYS A 232 23.91 -34.45 -11.46
C LYS A 232 23.83 -32.97 -11.25
N ASN A 233 23.72 -32.16 -12.30
CA ASN A 233 23.75 -30.70 -12.18
C ASN A 233 22.42 -30.10 -12.63
N PHE A 234 21.83 -29.28 -11.76
CA PHE A 234 20.57 -28.61 -12.04
C PHE A 234 20.70 -27.10 -11.86
N ASN A 235 20.05 -26.37 -12.75
CA ASN A 235 19.73 -24.96 -12.61
C ASN A 235 18.25 -24.83 -12.24
N LEU A 236 17.96 -23.96 -11.28
CA LEU A 236 16.62 -23.64 -10.86
C LEU A 236 16.41 -22.13 -10.96
N THR A 237 15.41 -21.72 -11.72
CA THR A 237 14.99 -20.31 -11.84
C THR A 237 13.64 -20.13 -11.17
N LYS A 238 13.52 -19.14 -10.28
CA LYS A 238 12.26 -18.82 -9.59
C LYS A 238 11.74 -17.45 -9.98
N LYS A 239 10.42 -17.28 -9.96
CA LYS A 239 9.75 -15.98 -9.99
C LYS A 239 8.90 -15.86 -8.75
N SER A 240 9.41 -15.16 -7.74
CA SER A 240 8.78 -15.03 -6.43
C SER A 240 8.77 -13.58 -5.95
N ASN A 241 7.66 -13.14 -5.34
CA ASN A 241 7.61 -11.86 -4.63
C ASN A 241 7.94 -12.06 -3.15
N GLU A 242 9.22 -11.88 -2.78
CA GLU A 242 9.75 -12.18 -1.43
C GLU A 242 9.93 -10.93 -0.56
N ALA A 243 9.12 -9.89 -0.76
CA ALA A 243 9.30 -8.60 -0.08
C ALA A 243 9.25 -8.69 1.46
N PHE A 244 8.59 -9.72 2.03
CA PHE A 244 8.35 -9.83 3.50
C PHE A 244 8.83 -11.12 4.15
N LYS A 245 8.85 -12.22 3.41
CA LYS A 245 9.29 -13.51 3.89
C LYS A 245 9.98 -14.23 2.75
N LYS A 246 11.26 -14.53 2.93
CA LYS A 246 12.06 -15.26 1.93
C LYS A 246 11.64 -16.72 1.93
N LEU A 247 11.59 -17.33 0.75
CA LEU A 247 11.48 -18.78 0.65
C LEU A 247 12.87 -19.40 0.72
N ILE A 248 12.97 -20.45 1.52
CA ILE A 248 14.12 -21.35 1.55
C ILE A 248 13.79 -22.52 0.63
N PHE A 249 14.59 -22.69 -0.41
CA PHE A 249 14.55 -23.88 -1.26
C PHE A 249 15.65 -24.82 -0.80
N SER A 250 15.33 -26.10 -0.71
CA SER A 250 16.29 -27.15 -0.38
C SER A 250 16.00 -28.41 -1.18
N TYR A 251 17.00 -29.28 -1.34
CA TYR A 251 16.86 -30.54 -2.06
C TYR A 251 17.38 -31.73 -1.26
N SER A 252 16.82 -32.92 -1.52
CA SER A 252 17.21 -34.17 -0.87
C SER A 252 17.04 -35.38 -1.79
N GLU A 253 18.07 -36.21 -1.94
CA GLU A 253 18.03 -37.51 -2.65
C GLU A 253 17.51 -38.66 -1.76
N ASN A 254 17.30 -38.42 -0.46
CA ASN A 254 16.84 -39.44 0.50
C ASN A 254 15.63 -39.03 1.33
N ASN A 255 15.08 -37.82 1.11
CA ASN A 255 13.98 -37.23 1.89
C ASN A 255 14.27 -37.07 3.40
N GLU A 256 15.53 -37.19 3.84
CA GLU A 256 15.93 -37.08 5.25
C GLU A 256 16.85 -35.89 5.46
N THR A 257 17.91 -35.79 4.64
CA THR A 257 18.89 -34.70 4.73
C THR A 257 18.66 -33.72 3.58
N TYR A 258 18.34 -32.48 3.93
CA TYR A 258 18.07 -31.40 2.98
C TYR A 258 19.28 -30.46 2.88
N ASN A 259 19.70 -30.17 1.65
CA ASN A 259 20.73 -29.19 1.35
C ASN A 259 20.06 -27.94 0.77
N GLU A 260 20.42 -26.77 1.29
CA GLU A 260 19.87 -25.49 0.81
C GLU A 260 20.32 -25.18 -0.63
N ILE A 261 19.39 -24.71 -1.45
CA ILE A 261 19.62 -24.18 -2.80
C ILE A 261 19.80 -22.66 -2.68
N LYS A 262 21.04 -22.19 -2.84
CA LYS A 262 21.37 -20.77 -2.73
C LYS A 262 21.12 -20.04 -4.05
N PHE A 263 20.26 -19.03 -4.02
CA PHE A 263 19.97 -18.19 -5.18
C PHE A 263 20.91 -17.00 -5.28
N ASN A 264 21.29 -16.69 -6.50
CA ASN A 264 21.79 -15.39 -6.90
C ASN A 264 20.70 -14.70 -7.74
N LYS A 265 20.05 -13.67 -7.17
CA LYS A 265 18.81 -13.10 -7.72
C LYS A 265 17.72 -14.19 -7.82
N ASN A 266 17.30 -14.51 -9.05
CA ASN A 266 16.21 -15.44 -9.35
C ASN A 266 16.72 -16.81 -9.83
N GLU A 267 18.03 -17.02 -9.89
CA GLU A 267 18.63 -18.26 -10.41
C GLU A 267 19.51 -18.92 -9.36
N ALA A 268 19.53 -20.25 -9.36
CA ALA A 268 20.39 -21.07 -8.51
C ALA A 268 20.93 -22.27 -9.29
N ILE A 269 22.10 -22.76 -8.89
CA ILE A 269 22.69 -24.00 -9.40
C ILE A 269 23.00 -24.89 -8.22
N PHE A 270 22.66 -26.18 -8.32
CA PHE A 270 22.95 -27.18 -7.31
C PHE A 270 23.29 -28.53 -7.96
N SER A 271 23.95 -29.40 -7.18
CA SER A 271 24.39 -30.70 -7.66
C SER A 271 23.92 -31.85 -6.76
N LEU A 272 23.41 -32.90 -7.37
CA LEU A 272 23.09 -34.17 -6.71
C LEU A 272 24.38 -34.98 -6.48
N LYS A 273 24.43 -35.76 -5.40
CA LYS A 273 25.60 -36.62 -5.12
C LYS A 273 25.53 -37.90 -5.94
N LYS A 274 24.35 -38.53 -6.01
CA LYS A 274 24.15 -39.81 -6.69
C LYS A 274 23.52 -39.63 -8.08
N GLY A 275 22.73 -38.58 -8.28
CA GLY A 275 21.96 -38.39 -9.50
C GLY A 275 20.61 -39.09 -9.44
N ASN A 276 20.14 -39.43 -8.24
CA ASN A 276 18.87 -40.13 -8.07
C ASN A 276 17.68 -39.18 -8.24
N ASP A 277 16.47 -39.73 -8.20
CA ASP A 277 15.27 -38.97 -7.89
C ASP A 277 15.48 -38.18 -6.60
N PHE A 278 14.90 -36.99 -6.56
CA PHE A 278 15.10 -36.09 -5.43
C PHE A 278 13.85 -35.28 -5.16
N ILE A 279 13.79 -34.74 -3.95
CA ILE A 279 12.70 -33.87 -3.51
C ILE A 279 13.23 -32.46 -3.40
N ILE A 280 12.52 -31.51 -4.01
CA ILE A 280 12.66 -30.09 -3.71
C ILE A 280 11.67 -29.76 -2.60
N LYS A 281 12.17 -29.24 -1.48
CA LYS A 281 11.37 -28.69 -0.39
C LYS A 281 11.47 -27.17 -0.42
N ILE A 282 10.33 -26.51 -0.41
CA ILE A 282 10.21 -25.05 -0.37
C ILE A 282 9.49 -24.70 0.92
N GLU A 283 10.08 -23.83 1.74
CA GLU A 283 9.50 -23.42 3.02
C GLU A 283 9.70 -21.94 3.29
N ASP A 284 8.82 -21.38 4.11
CA ASP A 284 8.97 -20.00 4.57
C ASP A 284 10.17 -19.91 5.53
N SER A 285 11.04 -18.92 5.35
CA SER A 285 12.11 -18.64 6.30
C SER A 285 11.57 -18.28 7.68
N GLU A 286 12.27 -18.71 8.73
CA GLU A 286 12.06 -18.23 10.10
C GLU A 286 12.58 -16.79 10.29
N GLU A 287 13.41 -16.29 9.37
CA GLU A 287 13.88 -14.90 9.41
C GLU A 287 12.75 -13.94 9.02
N GLU A 288 12.23 -13.22 10.00
CA GLU A 288 11.37 -12.06 9.78
C GLU A 288 12.18 -10.96 9.09
N VAL A 289 11.60 -10.32 8.06
CA VAL A 289 12.13 -9.05 7.56
C VAL A 289 11.98 -8.04 8.70
N LYS A 290 13.09 -7.79 9.42
CA LYS A 290 13.19 -6.72 10.41
C LYS A 290 12.81 -5.41 9.72
N ARG A 291 11.55 -4.99 9.85
CA ARG A 291 11.22 -3.57 9.76
C ARG A 291 11.85 -2.97 11.01
N ASN A 292 13.02 -2.34 10.84
CA ASN A 292 13.68 -1.64 11.92
C ASN A 292 12.64 -0.75 12.59
N ASN A 293 12.58 -0.79 13.92
CA ASN A 293 11.87 0.21 14.71
C ASN A 293 12.57 1.56 14.51
N GLU A 294 12.40 2.18 13.35
CA GLU A 294 12.94 3.49 13.06
C GLU A 294 12.16 4.50 13.89
N THR A 295 12.80 4.91 14.98
CA THR A 295 12.32 6.03 15.77
C THR A 295 12.75 7.29 15.03
N ILE A 296 11.80 7.97 14.39
CA ILE A 296 12.08 9.20 13.67
C ILE A 296 11.99 10.36 14.67
N VAL A 297 13.01 11.20 14.70
CA VAL A 297 13.01 12.46 15.46
C VAL A 297 12.38 13.53 14.58
N LYS A 298 11.30 14.14 15.05
CA LYS A 298 10.61 15.26 14.38
C LYS A 298 10.68 16.51 15.23
N GLU A 299 10.67 17.67 14.59
CA GLU A 299 10.62 18.98 15.25
C GLU A 299 9.23 19.61 15.05
N LYS A 300 8.79 20.37 16.05
CA LYS A 300 7.53 21.12 16.00
C LYS A 300 7.72 22.48 16.65
N ILE A 301 7.01 23.48 16.12
CA ILE A 301 6.94 24.83 16.67
C ILE A 301 5.47 25.16 16.87
N LEU A 302 5.12 25.58 18.09
CA LEU A 302 3.76 25.93 18.48
C LEU A 302 3.71 27.37 18.97
N GLU A 303 2.66 28.11 18.59
CA GLU A 303 2.35 29.40 19.19
C GLU A 303 1.63 29.20 20.53
N SER A 304 2.16 29.82 21.59
CA SER A 304 1.62 29.73 22.96
C SER A 304 0.11 29.94 23.04
N LYS A 305 -0.44 30.89 22.28
CA LYS A 305 -1.89 31.18 22.23
C LYS A 305 -2.74 30.02 21.74
N GLU A 306 -2.23 29.18 20.85
CA GLU A 306 -2.96 28.07 20.24
C GLU A 306 -3.02 26.83 21.14
N VAL A 307 -2.16 26.78 22.15
CA VAL A 307 -1.92 25.60 22.99
C VAL A 307 -2.19 25.85 24.46
N VAL A 308 -2.83 26.97 24.81
CA VAL A 308 -3.25 27.27 26.19
C VAL A 308 -4.27 26.23 26.65
N PHE A 309 -3.92 25.48 27.70
CA PHE A 309 -4.81 24.55 28.40
C PHE A 309 -5.40 25.18 29.67
N GLY A 310 -4.68 26.13 30.27
CA GLY A 310 -5.10 26.86 31.46
C GLY A 310 -4.17 28.02 31.78
N LYS A 311 -4.42 28.72 32.90
CA LYS A 311 -3.52 29.77 33.40
C LYS A 311 -2.12 29.19 33.67
N GLY A 312 -1.13 29.61 32.90
CA GLY A 312 0.23 29.10 32.97
C GLY A 312 0.43 27.66 32.47
N ILE A 313 -0.55 27.05 31.77
CA ILE A 313 -0.48 25.64 31.35
C ILE A 313 -0.66 25.54 29.83
N TYR A 314 0.27 24.86 29.17
CA TYR A 314 0.31 24.69 27.72
C TYR A 314 0.40 23.21 27.33
N ILE A 315 -0.37 22.78 26.32
CA ILE A 315 -0.45 21.37 25.89
C ILE A 315 0.35 21.12 24.60
N LEU A 316 1.35 20.25 24.66
CA LEU A 316 2.24 19.96 23.52
C LEU A 316 1.70 18.81 22.62
N ARG A 317 0.83 17.95 23.15
CA ARG A 317 0.10 16.86 22.44
C ARG A 317 0.96 15.73 21.82
N ASP A 318 2.26 15.92 21.64
CA ASP A 318 3.16 14.85 21.16
C ASP A 318 3.73 14.04 22.33
N LYS A 319 4.13 12.79 22.04
CA LYS A 319 4.72 11.86 23.03
C LYS A 319 6.24 11.78 22.86
N ASP A 320 6.91 11.38 23.94
CA ASP A 320 8.37 11.20 23.97
C ASP A 320 9.16 12.43 23.49
N ILE A 321 8.74 13.60 24.01
CA ILE A 321 9.42 14.88 23.84
C ILE A 321 10.74 14.86 24.63
N SER A 322 11.84 15.31 24.01
CA SER A 322 13.11 15.53 24.71
C SER A 322 13.08 16.88 25.39
N ILE A 323 13.22 16.91 26.71
CA ILE A 323 13.22 18.16 27.49
C ILE A 323 14.37 19.09 27.07
N GLU A 324 15.52 18.50 26.72
CA GLU A 324 16.72 19.20 26.25
C GLU A 324 16.49 19.94 24.93
N SER A 325 15.48 19.54 24.16
CA SER A 325 15.11 20.16 22.90
C SER A 325 14.03 21.24 23.03
N ILE A 326 13.36 21.33 24.18
CA ILE A 326 12.31 22.35 24.40
C ILE A 326 12.99 23.71 24.48
N LYS A 327 12.51 24.65 23.67
CA LYS A 327 12.98 26.02 23.61
C LYS A 327 11.79 26.98 23.58
N ILE A 328 11.88 28.01 24.41
CA ILE A 328 10.84 29.04 24.56
C ILE A 328 11.39 30.35 24.01
N THR A 329 10.80 30.84 22.92
CA THR A 329 11.29 32.04 22.22
C THR A 329 10.20 33.08 22.14
N LEU A 330 10.48 34.29 22.61
CA LEU A 330 9.55 35.42 22.53
C LEU A 330 9.84 36.21 21.25
N PRO A 331 8.84 36.49 20.40
CA PRO A 331 9.00 37.41 19.28
C PRO A 331 9.36 38.82 19.78
N PHE A 332 9.84 39.66 18.87
CA PHE A 332 10.30 41.02 19.17
C PHE A 332 9.28 41.84 19.99
N SER A 333 8.00 41.80 19.61
CA SER A 333 6.91 42.54 20.29
C SER A 333 6.71 42.14 21.76
N SER A 334 6.81 40.84 22.07
CA SER A 334 6.74 40.35 23.45
C SER A 334 8.03 40.56 24.21
N SER A 335 9.17 40.49 23.51
CA SER A 335 10.50 40.70 24.07
C SER A 335 10.65 42.10 24.64
N GLU A 336 10.27 43.13 23.88
CA GLU A 336 10.33 44.53 24.32
C GLU A 336 9.44 44.78 25.56
N LYS A 337 8.19 44.30 25.52
CA LYS A 337 7.27 44.40 26.67
C LYS A 337 7.82 43.71 27.91
N LEU A 338 8.46 42.55 27.75
CA LEU A 338 9.04 41.83 28.87
C LEU A 338 10.27 42.56 29.43
N ARG A 339 11.10 43.17 28.56
CA ARG A 339 12.26 43.97 28.98
C ARG A 339 11.85 45.18 29.82
N GLU A 340 10.88 45.96 29.37
CA GLU A 340 10.35 47.09 30.13
C GLU A 340 9.88 46.64 31.52
N LYS A 341 9.17 45.51 31.57
CA LYS A 341 8.69 44.94 32.83
C LYS A 341 9.82 44.51 33.77
N PHE A 342 10.88 43.91 33.24
CA PHE A 342 12.05 43.53 34.04
C PHE A 342 12.79 44.75 34.62
N ILE A 343 12.87 45.86 33.86
CA ILE A 343 13.42 47.14 34.34
C ILE A 343 12.59 47.65 35.53
N GLU A 344 11.26 47.67 35.42
CA GLU A 344 10.36 48.10 36.50
C GLU A 344 10.50 47.24 37.77
N LEU A 345 10.74 45.95 37.59
CA LEU A 345 10.94 45.00 38.69
C LEU A 345 12.36 45.03 39.26
N GLN A 346 13.26 45.86 38.71
CA GLN A 346 14.68 45.93 39.06
C GLN A 346 15.39 44.58 38.91
N LYS A 347 15.02 43.80 37.87
CA LYS A 347 15.63 42.52 37.53
C LYS A 347 16.42 42.62 36.22
N ASN A 348 17.56 41.93 36.17
CA ASN A 348 18.30 41.76 34.92
C ASN A 348 17.68 40.61 34.11
N ILE A 349 17.12 40.92 32.94
CA ILE A 349 16.50 39.94 32.04
C ILE A 349 17.51 38.92 31.49
N ASP A 350 18.78 39.33 31.34
CA ASP A 350 19.85 38.47 30.81
C ASP A 350 20.23 37.34 31.78
N ASN A 351 19.74 37.37 33.02
CA ASN A 351 19.87 36.26 33.96
C ASN A 351 18.96 35.07 33.59
N TYR A 352 17.89 35.32 32.83
CA TYR A 352 16.85 34.34 32.52
C TYR A 352 16.74 34.05 31.03
N PHE A 353 17.11 35.00 30.18
CA PHE A 353 17.00 34.90 28.74
C PHE A 353 18.34 35.17 28.03
N GLU A 354 18.51 34.55 26.86
CA GLU A 354 19.53 34.87 25.88
C GLU A 354 18.94 35.80 24.82
N ASN A 355 19.68 36.83 24.44
CA ASN A 355 19.27 37.80 23.43
C ASN A 355 20.02 37.55 22.12
N PHE A 356 19.28 37.36 21.03
CA PHE A 356 19.84 37.32 19.69
C PHE A 356 18.99 38.19 18.76
N ALA A 357 19.58 39.24 18.20
CA ALA A 357 18.93 40.14 17.23
C ALA A 357 17.56 40.71 17.69
N GLY A 358 17.40 41.00 18.99
CA GLY A 358 16.16 41.59 19.54
C GLY A 358 15.07 40.56 19.89
N VAL A 359 15.31 39.28 19.62
CA VAL A 359 14.47 38.16 20.04
C VAL A 359 15.10 37.53 21.28
N ILE A 360 14.31 37.31 22.33
CA ILE A 360 14.80 36.62 23.53
C ILE A 360 14.35 35.17 23.58
N THR A 361 15.27 34.30 23.97
CA THR A 361 15.02 32.88 24.23
C THR A 361 15.28 32.58 25.69
N LEU A 362 14.39 31.86 26.35
CA LEU A 362 14.58 31.43 27.72
C LEU A 362 15.81 30.50 27.80
N LYS A 363 16.69 30.72 28.78
CA LYS A 363 17.84 29.85 28.99
C LYS A 363 17.39 28.43 29.37
N GLN A 364 18.13 27.43 28.87
CA GLN A 364 17.77 26.03 29.07
C GLN A 364 17.72 25.62 30.55
N ASP A 365 18.56 26.22 31.41
CA ASP A 365 18.57 25.97 32.86
C ASP A 365 17.28 26.44 33.58
N LYS A 366 16.43 27.20 32.90
CA LYS A 366 15.10 27.61 33.38
C LYS A 366 13.97 26.68 32.92
N ILE A 367 14.29 25.66 32.11
CA ILE A 367 13.35 24.61 31.69
C ILE A 367 13.66 23.35 32.50
N LYS A 368 12.76 22.96 33.40
CA LYS A 368 12.95 21.88 34.37
C LYS A 368 11.94 20.77 34.18
N ASN A 369 12.24 19.58 34.68
CA ASN A 369 11.23 18.53 34.74
C ASN A 369 10.32 18.78 35.96
N VAL A 370 9.02 18.49 35.85
CA VAL A 370 8.12 18.53 37.03
C VAL A 370 8.61 17.60 38.15
N SER A 371 9.27 16.49 37.81
CA SER A 371 9.85 15.56 38.80
C SER A 371 10.98 16.17 39.64
N GLU A 372 11.54 17.30 39.22
CA GLU A 372 12.63 18.00 39.91
C GLU A 372 12.11 19.10 40.85
N THR A 373 10.81 19.14 41.11
CA THR A 373 10.14 20.18 41.91
C THR A 373 8.95 19.62 42.67
N PHE A 374 8.57 20.27 43.77
CA PHE A 374 7.40 19.88 44.57
C PHE A 374 6.09 20.24 43.85
N ASP A 375 5.09 19.36 43.91
CA ASP A 375 3.76 19.57 43.31
C ASP A 375 3.12 20.90 43.75
N ASP A 376 3.32 21.30 45.01
CA ASP A 376 2.82 22.56 45.55
C ASP A 376 3.36 23.79 44.80
N VAL A 377 4.63 23.75 44.36
CA VAL A 377 5.24 24.83 43.58
C VAL A 377 4.56 24.92 42.22
N ILE A 378 4.37 23.80 41.53
CA ILE A 378 3.68 23.74 40.23
C ILE A 378 2.23 24.23 40.36
N PHE A 379 1.54 23.81 41.42
CA PHE A 379 0.16 24.23 41.69
C PHE A 379 0.04 25.73 41.94
N GLN A 380 1.04 26.34 42.59
CA GLN A 380 1.04 27.76 42.92
C GLN A 380 1.25 28.66 41.69
N LEU A 381 1.93 28.20 40.64
CA LEU A 381 2.26 29.00 39.45
C LEU A 381 1.03 29.64 38.78
N LYS A 382 -0.12 28.97 38.80
CA LYS A 382 -1.37 29.47 38.20
C LYS A 382 -1.95 30.71 38.92
N PHE A 383 -1.51 30.96 40.15
CA PHE A 383 -1.90 32.12 40.96
C PHE A 383 -0.87 33.25 40.90
N LEU A 384 0.27 33.04 40.24
CA LEU A 384 1.30 34.07 40.06
C LEU A 384 1.01 34.86 38.78
N ASP A 385 -0.10 35.60 38.73
CA ASP A 385 -0.44 36.48 37.60
C ASP A 385 -0.03 37.94 37.81
N ASP A 386 0.25 38.33 39.06
CA ASP A 386 0.76 39.65 39.43
C ASP A 386 2.29 39.76 39.19
N GLU A 387 2.65 40.90 38.61
CA GLU A 387 4.01 41.32 38.33
C GLU A 387 4.86 41.49 39.59
N LYS A 388 4.26 41.83 40.74
CA LYS A 388 4.99 41.88 42.02
C LYS A 388 5.39 40.49 42.51
N SER A 389 4.57 39.48 42.24
CA SER A 389 4.79 38.10 42.70
C SER A 389 6.00 37.43 42.03
N ILE A 390 6.45 37.92 40.86
CA ILE A 390 7.64 37.41 40.17
C ILE A 390 8.94 38.09 40.64
N LYS A 391 8.87 39.17 41.44
CA LYS A 391 10.05 39.88 41.94
C LYS A 391 10.85 39.00 42.91
N ASP A 392 10.17 38.39 43.87
CA ASP A 392 10.83 37.65 44.96
C ASP A 392 10.77 36.13 44.79
N ASN A 393 10.13 35.63 43.73
CA ASN A 393 9.97 34.21 43.47
C ASN A 393 10.71 33.78 42.19
N GLU A 394 11.87 33.15 42.34
CA GLU A 394 12.65 32.65 41.20
C GLU A 394 11.96 31.51 40.45
N ASN A 395 11.13 30.71 41.12
CA ASN A 395 10.39 29.62 40.48
C ASN A 395 9.32 30.13 39.52
N ALA A 396 8.85 31.37 39.71
CA ALA A 396 7.86 32.00 38.85
C ALA A 396 8.39 32.31 37.44
N LEU A 397 9.71 32.26 37.23
CA LEU A 397 10.35 32.50 35.93
C LEU A 397 10.82 31.20 35.25
N ASN A 398 10.59 30.05 35.87
CA ASN A 398 10.90 28.75 35.29
C ASN A 398 9.72 28.21 34.48
N PHE A 399 10.04 27.29 33.58
CA PHE A 399 9.09 26.45 32.87
C PHE A 399 9.31 25.01 33.31
N TYR A 400 8.24 24.29 33.58
CA TYR A 400 8.27 22.92 34.10
C TYR A 400 7.56 22.00 33.13
N PHE A 401 8.27 21.02 32.59
CA PHE A 401 7.72 20.06 31.63
C PHE A 401 7.34 18.75 32.32
N ASP A 402 6.08 18.35 32.13
CA ASP A 402 5.53 17.06 32.53
C ASP A 402 5.52 16.14 31.31
N LYS A 403 6.51 15.26 31.24
CA LYS A 403 6.69 14.30 30.15
C LYS A 403 5.51 13.33 30.02
N GLU A 404 4.91 12.94 31.14
CA GLU A 404 3.82 11.94 31.16
C GLU A 404 2.51 12.53 30.65
N LYS A 405 2.24 13.80 30.99
CA LYS A 405 1.02 14.50 30.55
C LYS A 405 1.21 15.31 29.27
N SER A 406 2.45 15.45 28.78
CA SER A 406 2.82 16.36 27.69
C SER A 406 2.36 17.80 27.93
N LEU A 407 2.53 18.27 29.17
CA LEU A 407 2.14 19.60 29.62
C LEU A 407 3.36 20.43 30.02
N LEU A 408 3.32 21.71 29.68
CA LEU A 408 4.31 22.70 30.09
C LEU A 408 3.64 23.70 31.05
N TYR A 409 4.17 23.80 32.25
CA TYR A 409 3.70 24.70 33.30
C TYR A 409 4.65 25.87 33.46
N THR A 410 4.10 27.06 33.66
CA THR A 410 4.84 28.27 34.04
C THR A 410 3.92 29.19 34.82
N SER A 411 4.45 30.30 35.31
CA SER A 411 3.69 31.33 35.98
C SER A 411 2.62 31.92 35.06
N ALA A 412 1.41 32.16 35.61
CA ALA A 412 0.32 32.80 34.87
C ALA A 412 0.67 34.19 34.34
N PHE A 413 1.71 34.83 34.89
CA PHE A 413 2.34 36.03 34.35
C PHE A 413 2.68 35.91 32.85
N PHE A 414 3.21 34.77 32.40
CA PHE A 414 3.62 34.59 31.01
C PHE A 414 2.45 34.51 30.03
N ASN A 415 1.20 34.31 30.50
CA ASN A 415 0.02 34.35 29.64
C ASN A 415 -0.21 35.72 28.98
N LYS A 416 0.42 36.79 29.49
CA LYS A 416 0.34 38.14 28.92
C LYS A 416 1.27 38.35 27.72
N TYR A 417 2.18 37.40 27.46
CA TYR A 417 3.22 37.50 26.44
C TYR A 417 3.08 36.38 25.43
N ASP A 418 3.15 36.71 24.15
CA ASP A 418 3.22 35.70 23.10
C ASP A 418 4.61 35.10 23.10
N PHE A 419 4.70 33.79 23.00
CA PHE A 419 5.94 33.05 22.76
C PHE A 419 5.71 31.82 21.89
N TYR A 420 6.78 31.30 21.31
CA TYR A 420 6.84 30.04 20.58
C TYR A 420 7.44 28.96 21.47
N ILE A 421 6.89 27.76 21.38
CA ILE A 421 7.42 26.54 22.00
C ILE A 421 7.92 25.66 20.85
N SER A 422 9.23 25.52 20.71
CA SER A 422 9.83 24.58 19.78
C SER A 422 10.40 23.37 20.52
N TYR A 423 10.19 22.15 20.01
CA TYR A 423 10.72 20.94 20.62
C TYR A 423 10.85 19.79 19.61
N GLN A 424 11.68 18.82 19.96
CA GLN A 424 11.82 17.55 19.27
C GLN A 424 11.06 16.44 19.99
N TYR A 425 10.42 15.56 19.22
CA TYR A 425 9.72 14.39 19.72
C TYR A 425 10.05 13.15 18.89
N LYS A 426 9.93 11.99 19.55
CA LYS A 426 10.16 10.68 18.92
C LYS A 426 8.84 10.04 18.57
N GLU A 427 8.71 9.63 17.31
CA GLU A 427 7.56 8.87 16.85
C GLU A 427 7.95 7.42 16.58
N LYS A 428 7.25 6.48 17.22
CA LYS A 428 7.40 5.05 16.93
C LYS A 428 6.56 4.70 15.71
N GLN A 429 7.16 4.10 14.68
CA GLN A 429 6.39 3.44 13.64
C GLN A 429 5.59 2.27 14.21
N SER A 430 4.39 2.05 13.67
CA SER A 430 3.54 0.91 14.01
C SER A 430 4.24 -0.39 13.64
N VAL A 431 4.44 -1.27 14.62
CA VAL A 431 4.98 -2.62 14.39
C VAL A 431 3.84 -3.51 13.90
N ILE A 432 4.04 -4.16 12.77
CA ILE A 432 3.10 -5.14 12.23
C ILE A 432 3.64 -6.54 12.61
N ASP A 433 2.76 -7.35 13.18
CA ASP A 433 3.05 -8.73 13.61
C ASP A 433 3.48 -9.62 12.43
N SER A 434 4.35 -10.59 12.67
CA SER A 434 4.94 -11.44 11.63
C SER A 434 3.97 -12.43 10.98
N GLU A 435 2.78 -12.60 11.54
CA GLU A 435 1.68 -13.32 10.90
C GLU A 435 1.11 -12.56 9.69
N TYR A 436 1.40 -11.26 9.54
CA TYR A 436 0.94 -10.45 8.41
C TYR A 436 2.02 -10.30 7.35
N PHE A 437 1.73 -10.78 6.13
CA PHE A 437 2.57 -10.54 4.95
C PHE A 437 1.77 -10.75 3.65
N THR A 438 2.36 -10.49 2.49
CA THR A 438 1.72 -10.72 1.18
C THR A 438 1.87 -12.19 0.79
N PRO A 439 0.82 -12.91 0.34
CA PRO A 439 0.92 -14.27 -0.19
C PRO A 439 2.10 -14.39 -1.13
N ILE A 440 2.92 -15.41 -0.86
CA ILE A 440 4.05 -15.74 -1.70
C ILE A 440 3.47 -16.39 -2.95
N LEU A 441 3.49 -15.66 -4.05
CA LEU A 441 3.26 -16.18 -5.39
C LEU A 441 4.61 -16.66 -5.89
N PHE A 442 4.74 -17.94 -6.23
CA PHE A 442 5.96 -18.45 -6.84
C PHE A 442 5.69 -19.48 -7.94
N GLU A 443 6.51 -19.38 -8.98
CA GLU A 443 6.68 -20.35 -10.07
C GLU A 443 8.17 -20.65 -10.16
N PHE A 444 8.56 -21.88 -10.52
CA PHE A 444 9.96 -22.17 -10.82
C PHE A 444 10.13 -23.15 -11.98
N SER A 445 11.24 -23.00 -12.69
CA SER A 445 11.68 -23.91 -13.74
C SER A 445 12.96 -24.61 -13.31
N LEU A 446 13.07 -25.89 -13.62
CA LEU A 446 14.23 -26.72 -13.33
C LEU A 446 14.84 -27.22 -14.65
N LYS A 447 16.15 -27.05 -14.81
CA LYS A 447 16.91 -27.51 -15.99
C LYS A 447 18.09 -28.35 -15.53
N GLY A 448 18.28 -29.53 -16.08
CA GLY A 448 19.38 -30.44 -15.78
C GLY A 448 20.34 -30.57 -16.95
N GLN A 449 21.65 -30.53 -16.69
CA GLN A 449 22.70 -30.72 -17.69
C GLN A 449 23.44 -32.04 -17.49
#